data_AF-A0A841HPA9-F1
#
_entry.id   AF-A0A841HPA9-F1
#
_cell.length_a   1.000
_cell.length_b   1.000
_cell.length_c   1.000
_cell.angle_alpha   90.00
_cell.angle_beta   90.00
_cell.angle_gamma   90.00
#
_symmetry.space_group_name_H-M   'P 1'
#
loop_
_entity.id
_entity.type
_entity.pdbx_description
1 polymer ?
#
loop_
_entity_poly.entity_id
_entity_poly.type
_entity_poly.pdbx_seq_one_letter_code
_entity_poly.pdbx_strand_id
1 'polypeptide(L)'
;MRAPDAPQLLLHDERARSPLQWIEGTSRFSAGAHEMTGFSQRIRPHVDAELAAATKDEAAGRPHDAFRHLERAHVLGQASTAQHVRVHWEMFRWGWRQRDLGECAGQLLRIAGAATKTAIGLVPHGNTGGANISPFKRLPVSPELERVIQSARTDRS
;
A
#
# COMPACT_ATOMS: atom_id res chain seq x y z
N MET A 1 -74.53 32.06 -4.01
CA MET A 1 -73.29 32.26 -4.77
C MET A 1 -72.22 32.68 -3.77
N ARG A 2 -71.10 31.95 -3.73
CA ARG A 2 -69.93 32.02 -2.82
C ARG A 2 -70.06 31.38 -1.43
N ALA A 3 -69.25 30.34 -1.26
CA ALA A 3 -68.93 29.54 -0.07
C ALA A 3 -67.72 30.18 0.69
N PRO A 4 -66.96 29.46 1.56
CA PRO A 4 -67.29 29.04 2.93
C PRO A 4 -66.15 29.35 3.95
N ASP A 5 -66.36 28.95 5.20
CA ASP A 5 -65.42 28.45 6.22
C ASP A 5 -64.05 29.13 6.47
N ALA A 6 -63.89 29.59 7.71
CA ALA A 6 -62.63 29.96 8.36
C ALA A 6 -62.15 28.80 9.29
N PRO A 7 -60.84 28.72 9.59
CA PRO A 7 -60.06 27.48 9.48
C PRO A 7 -60.06 26.62 10.76
N GLN A 8 -60.12 25.30 10.54
CA GLN A 8 -59.74 24.29 11.52
C GLN A 8 -58.21 24.07 11.51
N LEU A 9 -57.64 24.12 12.72
CA LEU A 9 -56.49 23.40 13.24
C LEU A 9 -55.63 22.61 12.23
N LEU A 10 -54.43 23.12 11.94
CA LEU A 10 -53.35 22.36 11.30
C LEU A 10 -52.73 21.41 12.35
N LEU A 11 -53.19 20.15 12.38
CA LEU A 11 -52.41 19.06 12.99
C LEU A 11 -51.22 18.78 12.07
N HIS A 12 -50.00 18.92 12.59
CA HIS A 12 -48.81 18.39 11.94
C HIS A 12 -48.82 16.85 12.06
N ASP A 13 -49.12 16.16 10.96
CA ASP A 13 -48.93 14.71 10.78
C ASP A 13 -47.43 14.44 10.54
N GLU A 14 -46.70 14.13 11.61
CA GLU A 14 -45.39 13.47 11.51
C GLU A 14 -45.58 12.02 11.06
N ARG A 15 -45.55 11.80 9.74
CA ARG A 15 -45.38 10.45 9.22
C ARG A 15 -43.96 9.96 9.49
N ALA A 16 -43.89 9.06 10.46
CA ALA A 16 -42.81 8.17 10.80
C ALA A 16 -42.04 7.69 9.56
N ARG A 17 -40.79 8.14 9.41
CA ARG A 17 -39.77 7.41 8.65
C ARG A 17 -39.24 6.29 9.54
N SER A 18 -39.43 5.06 9.08
CA SER A 18 -38.90 3.84 9.71
C SER A 18 -37.39 3.97 9.98
N PRO A 19 -36.90 3.72 11.22
CA PRO A 19 -35.49 3.87 11.56
C PRO A 19 -34.51 2.85 10.94
N LEU A 20 -34.95 1.94 10.08
CA LEU A 20 -34.21 0.71 9.78
C LEU A 20 -33.76 0.54 8.31
N GLN A 21 -33.54 1.62 7.58
CA GLN A 21 -33.01 1.57 6.19
C GLN A 21 -31.52 1.88 6.05
N TRP A 22 -30.74 1.89 7.14
CA TRP A 22 -29.29 2.23 7.10
C TRP A 22 -28.32 1.03 7.06
N ILE A 23 -28.80 -0.20 6.85
CA ILE A 23 -27.93 -1.41 6.85
C ILE A 23 -27.72 -1.98 5.44
N GLU A 24 -27.51 -1.12 4.44
CA GLU A 24 -26.94 -1.51 3.14
C GLU A 24 -25.68 -0.69 2.86
N GLY A 25 -24.64 -0.93 3.66
CA GLY A 25 -23.35 -0.25 3.54
C GLY A 25 -22.12 -1.13 3.79
N THR A 26 -22.30 -2.43 4.02
CA THR A 26 -21.22 -3.35 4.44
C THR A 26 -20.43 -3.96 3.26
N SER A 27 -20.95 -3.84 2.03
CA SER A 27 -20.37 -4.47 0.84
C SER A 27 -19.09 -3.79 0.33
N ARG A 28 -18.89 -2.50 0.60
CA ARG A 28 -17.72 -1.74 0.12
C ARG A 28 -16.45 -1.96 0.96
N PHE A 29 -16.61 -2.25 2.25
CA PHE A 29 -15.48 -2.51 3.17
C PHE A 29 -14.92 -3.93 3.02
N SER A 30 -15.76 -4.93 2.73
CA SER A 30 -15.32 -6.31 2.50
C SER A 30 -14.56 -6.47 1.17
N ALA A 31 -15.01 -5.78 0.11
CA ALA A 31 -14.34 -5.78 -1.19
C ALA A 31 -12.90 -5.26 -1.13
N GLY A 32 -12.64 -4.17 -0.38
CA GLY A 32 -11.30 -3.59 -0.25
C GLY A 32 -10.29 -4.49 0.47
N ALA A 33 -10.73 -5.25 1.48
CA ALA A 33 -9.86 -6.22 2.17
C ALA A 33 -9.54 -7.45 1.28
N HIS A 34 -10.52 -7.93 0.50
CA HIS A 34 -10.30 -9.00 -0.49
C HIS A 34 -9.38 -8.54 -1.65
N GLU A 35 -9.49 -7.29 -2.08
CA GLU A 35 -8.64 -6.72 -3.13
C GLU A 35 -7.18 -6.55 -2.68
N MET A 36 -6.96 -6.10 -1.43
CA MET A 36 -5.62 -5.98 -0.85
C MET A 36 -4.91 -7.32 -0.67
N THR A 37 -5.66 -8.37 -0.31
CA THR A 37 -5.11 -9.73 -0.18
C THR A 37 -4.79 -10.34 -1.55
N GLY A 38 -5.64 -10.14 -2.56
CA GLY A 38 -5.40 -10.59 -3.93
C GLY A 38 -4.19 -9.94 -4.59
N PHE A 39 -4.06 -8.60 -4.51
CA PHE A 39 -2.87 -7.90 -5.02
C PHE A 39 -1.59 -8.40 -4.35
N SER A 40 -1.60 -8.52 -3.01
CA SER A 40 -0.43 -8.97 -2.24
C SER A 40 0.03 -10.37 -2.64
N GLN A 41 -0.91 -11.28 -2.95
CA GLN A 41 -0.58 -12.62 -3.44
C GLN A 41 0.01 -12.59 -4.85
N ARG A 42 -0.55 -11.78 -5.75
CA ARG A 42 -0.11 -11.68 -7.14
C ARG A 42 1.22 -10.95 -7.32
N ILE A 43 1.52 -9.95 -6.50
CA ILE A 43 2.78 -9.20 -6.59
C ILE A 43 3.96 -9.94 -5.94
N ARG A 44 3.68 -10.80 -4.96
CA ARG A 44 4.68 -11.57 -4.21
C ARG A 44 5.71 -12.31 -5.08
N PRO A 45 5.35 -13.08 -6.12
CA PRO A 45 6.35 -13.78 -6.94
C PRO A 45 7.33 -12.82 -7.64
N HIS A 46 6.90 -11.61 -7.98
CA HIS A 46 7.79 -10.60 -8.58
C HIS A 46 8.74 -10.00 -7.55
N VAL A 47 8.26 -9.76 -6.32
CA VAL A 47 9.12 -9.37 -5.19
C VAL A 47 10.14 -10.47 -4.90
N ASP A 48 9.70 -11.74 -4.84
CA ASP A 48 10.56 -12.90 -4.59
C ASP A 48 11.66 -13.03 -5.64
N ALA A 49 11.35 -12.80 -6.92
CA ALA A 49 12.32 -12.83 -8.01
C ALA A 49 13.42 -11.77 -7.85
N GLU A 50 13.05 -10.53 -7.48
CA GLU A 50 14.02 -9.46 -7.24
C GLU A 50 14.87 -9.74 -5.99
N LEU A 51 14.29 -10.26 -4.90
CA LEU A 51 15.06 -10.66 -3.71
C LEU A 51 16.05 -11.80 -4.00
N ALA A 52 15.65 -12.76 -4.84
CA ALA A 52 16.53 -13.84 -5.28
C ALA A 52 17.68 -13.31 -6.17
N ALA A 53 17.39 -12.38 -7.08
CA ALA A 53 18.40 -11.70 -7.89
C ALA A 53 19.38 -10.91 -7.03
N ALA A 54 18.89 -10.17 -6.02
CA ALA A 54 19.73 -9.45 -5.06
C ALA A 54 20.70 -10.40 -4.34
N THR A 55 20.19 -11.53 -3.85
CA THR A 55 21.01 -12.56 -3.18
C THR A 55 22.09 -13.11 -4.11
N LYS A 56 21.74 -13.37 -5.37
CA LYS A 56 22.67 -13.89 -6.38
C LYS A 56 23.78 -12.89 -6.70
N ASP A 57 23.45 -11.62 -6.89
CA ASP A 57 24.43 -10.57 -7.20
C ASP A 57 25.37 -10.31 -6.03
N GLU A 58 24.85 -10.35 -4.80
CA GLU A 58 25.68 -10.18 -3.62
C GLU A 58 26.64 -11.35 -3.41
N ALA A 59 26.17 -12.59 -3.63
CA ALA A 59 27.03 -13.78 -3.63
C ALA A 59 28.11 -13.73 -4.72
N ALA A 60 27.85 -13.00 -5.80
CA ALA A 60 28.80 -12.80 -6.89
C ALA A 60 29.68 -11.54 -6.73
N GLY A 61 29.67 -10.90 -5.55
CA GLY A 61 30.50 -9.73 -5.26
C GLY A 61 30.04 -8.44 -5.96
N ARG A 62 28.76 -8.35 -6.35
CA ARG A 62 28.15 -7.16 -6.98
C ARG A 62 27.14 -6.50 -6.02
N PRO A 63 27.60 -5.87 -4.92
CA PRO A 63 26.70 -5.34 -3.89
C PRO A 63 25.82 -4.20 -4.40
N HIS A 64 26.29 -3.40 -5.36
CA HIS A 64 25.51 -2.33 -5.96
C HIS A 64 24.34 -2.87 -6.79
N ASP A 65 24.57 -3.90 -7.61
CA ASP A 65 23.51 -4.53 -8.40
C ASP A 65 22.52 -5.26 -7.49
N ALA A 66 23.02 -5.89 -6.42
CA ALA A 66 22.17 -6.45 -5.39
C ALA A 66 21.24 -5.40 -4.77
N PHE A 67 21.76 -4.21 -4.46
CA PHE A 67 20.94 -3.13 -3.92
C PHE A 67 19.92 -2.61 -4.92
N ARG A 68 20.27 -2.52 -6.22
CA ARG A 68 19.32 -2.15 -7.28
C ARG A 68 18.14 -3.13 -7.35
N HIS A 69 18.39 -4.42 -7.15
CA HIS A 69 17.32 -5.42 -7.05
C HIS A 69 16.47 -5.23 -5.80
N LEU A 70 17.05 -4.87 -4.66
CA LEU A 70 16.29 -4.51 -3.46
C LEU A 70 15.41 -3.27 -3.68
N GLU A 71 15.91 -2.25 -4.39
CA GLU A 71 15.13 -1.05 -4.74
C GLU A 71 13.92 -1.40 -5.62
N ARG A 72 14.11 -2.28 -6.61
CA ARG A 72 13.03 -2.79 -7.47
C ARG A 72 12.01 -3.58 -6.66
N ALA A 73 12.47 -4.49 -5.79
CA ALA A 73 11.62 -5.24 -4.88
C ALA A 73 10.79 -4.32 -3.99
N HIS A 74 11.37 -3.21 -3.52
CA HIS A 74 10.70 -2.24 -2.66
C HIS A 74 9.58 -1.53 -3.42
N VAL A 75 9.84 -1.07 -4.65
CA VAL A 75 8.82 -0.42 -5.50
C VAL A 75 7.66 -1.39 -5.81
N LEU A 76 7.95 -2.65 -6.13
CA LEU A 76 6.91 -3.67 -6.37
C LEU A 76 6.10 -3.97 -5.11
N GLY A 77 6.77 -4.12 -3.96
CA GLY A 77 6.16 -4.41 -2.69
C GLY A 77 5.43 -3.23 -2.05
N GLN A 78 5.54 -2.02 -2.60
CA GLN A 78 5.16 -0.79 -1.92
C GLN A 78 3.68 -0.73 -1.51
N ALA A 79 2.79 -1.28 -2.35
CA ALA A 79 1.35 -1.32 -2.10
C ALA A 79 0.90 -2.53 -1.25
N SER A 80 1.83 -3.41 -0.85
CA SER A 80 1.57 -4.53 0.05
C SER A 80 2.41 -4.37 1.32
N THR A 81 1.79 -3.97 2.44
CA THR A 81 2.48 -3.73 3.72
C THR A 81 3.42 -4.87 4.12
N ALA A 82 2.97 -6.12 3.96
CA ALA A 82 3.78 -7.29 4.29
C ALA A 82 5.04 -7.39 3.41
N GLN A 83 4.92 -7.20 2.10
CA GLN A 83 6.08 -7.21 1.20
C GLN A 83 6.98 -5.99 1.43
N HIS A 84 6.39 -4.81 1.66
CA HIS A 84 7.11 -3.58 1.96
C HIS A 84 8.03 -3.73 3.18
N VAL A 85 7.49 -4.21 4.31
CA VAL A 85 8.26 -4.43 5.54
C VAL A 85 9.33 -5.51 5.33
N ARG A 86 8.98 -6.59 4.62
CA ARG A 86 9.95 -7.65 4.28
C ARG A 86 11.13 -7.11 3.47
N VAL A 87 10.89 -6.27 2.47
CA VAL A 87 11.98 -5.71 1.66
C VAL A 87 12.84 -4.76 2.49
N HIS A 88 12.25 -3.94 3.37
CA HIS A 88 13.04 -3.11 4.30
C HIS A 88 13.94 -3.94 5.21
N TRP A 89 13.46 -5.10 5.67
CA TRP A 89 14.28 -6.03 6.43
C TRP A 89 15.45 -6.60 5.62
N GLU A 90 15.23 -6.94 4.34
CA GLU A 90 16.32 -7.40 3.46
C GLU A 90 17.32 -6.28 3.13
N MET A 91 16.85 -5.04 2.95
CA MET A 91 17.71 -3.86 2.83
C MET A 91 18.56 -3.62 4.09
N PHE A 92 17.98 -3.78 5.27
CA PHE A 92 18.71 -3.73 6.53
C PHE A 92 19.81 -4.81 6.59
N ARG A 93 19.46 -6.07 6.26
CA ARG A 93 20.42 -7.19 6.24
C ARG A 93 21.54 -6.97 5.22
N TRP A 94 21.23 -6.37 4.07
CA TRP A 94 22.23 -5.94 3.10
C TRP A 94 23.15 -4.87 3.69
N GLY A 95 22.60 -3.79 4.24
CA GLY A 95 23.39 -2.71 4.86
C GLY A 95 24.32 -3.25 5.95
N TRP A 96 23.83 -4.17 6.79
CA TRP A 96 24.64 -4.82 7.81
C TRP A 96 25.84 -5.58 7.21
N ARG A 97 25.62 -6.35 6.15
CA ARG A 97 26.66 -7.13 5.47
C ARG A 97 27.67 -6.23 4.74
N GLN A 98 27.22 -5.11 4.19
CA GLN A 98 28.08 -4.11 3.56
C GLN A 98 28.75 -3.15 4.56
N ARG A 99 28.45 -3.29 5.86
CA ARG A 99 28.89 -2.36 6.93
C ARG A 99 28.43 -0.91 6.71
N ASP A 100 27.32 -0.73 6.02
CA ASP A 100 26.66 0.56 5.85
C ASP A 100 25.70 0.81 7.01
N LEU A 101 26.21 1.47 8.05
CA LEU A 101 25.44 1.81 9.24
C LEU A 101 24.36 2.87 8.97
N GLY A 102 24.58 3.74 7.97
CA GLY A 102 23.61 4.76 7.58
C GLY A 102 22.37 4.11 6.98
N GLU A 103 22.58 3.13 6.11
CA GLU A 103 21.51 2.30 5.56
C GLU A 103 20.79 1.52 6.67
N CYS A 104 21.53 0.84 7.55
CA CYS A 104 20.94 0.09 8.68
C CYS A 104 20.01 0.96 9.53
N ALA A 105 20.46 2.14 9.95
CA ALA A 105 19.67 3.06 10.77
C ALA A 105 18.43 3.57 10.03
N GLY A 106 18.59 3.93 8.74
CA GLY A 106 17.48 4.37 7.90
C GLY A 106 16.38 3.31 7.76
N GLN A 107 16.78 2.05 7.56
CA GLN A 107 15.84 0.94 7.42
C GLN A 107 15.09 0.64 8.74
N LEU A 108 15.78 0.64 9.89
CA LEU A 108 15.13 0.44 11.19
C LEU A 108 14.09 1.52 11.49
N LEU A 109 14.40 2.79 11.21
CA LEU A 109 13.45 3.89 11.38
C LEU A 109 12.21 3.72 10.50
N ARG A 110 12.38 3.24 9.26
CA ARG A 110 11.26 2.99 8.33
C ARG A 110 10.41 1.79 8.75
N ILE A 111 11.02 0.72 9.25
CA ILE A 111 10.30 -0.43 9.82
C ILE A 111 9.50 0.01 11.05
N ALA A 112 10.10 0.77 11.98
CA ALA A 112 9.41 1.30 13.14
C ALA A 112 8.27 2.27 12.74
N GLY A 113 8.50 3.13 11.74
CA GLY A 113 7.48 4.01 11.18
C GLY A 113 6.30 3.23 10.57
N ALA A 114 6.59 2.18 9.82
CA ALA A 114 5.59 1.27 9.25
C ALA A 114 4.76 0.55 10.34
N ALA A 115 5.39 0.18 11.46
CA ALA A 115 4.72 -0.49 12.57
C ALA A 115 3.90 0.46 13.47
N THR A 116 4.31 1.72 13.61
CA THR A 116 3.68 2.69 14.53
C THR A 116 2.65 3.61 13.87
N LYS A 117 2.77 3.85 12.56
CA LYS A 117 1.79 4.61 11.78
C LYS A 117 1.26 3.71 10.66
N THR A 118 -0.03 3.41 10.70
CA THR A 118 -0.82 2.83 9.60
C THR A 118 -0.96 3.78 8.39
N ALA A 119 0.10 4.54 8.09
CA ALA A 119 0.19 5.57 7.07
C ALA A 119 1.05 5.12 5.86
N ILE A 120 1.28 3.82 5.70
CA ILE A 120 1.98 3.29 4.50
C ILE A 120 1.16 3.57 3.23
N GLY A 121 -0.16 3.73 3.35
CA GLY A 121 -1.03 4.18 2.24
C GLY A 121 -0.76 5.61 1.74
N LEU A 122 0.08 6.39 2.43
CA LEU A 122 0.54 7.71 1.99
C LEU A 122 1.98 7.69 1.43
N VAL A 123 2.64 6.52 1.38
CA VAL A 123 4.01 6.42 0.87
C VAL A 123 3.98 6.68 -0.64
N PRO A 124 4.77 7.67 -1.11
CA PRO A 124 4.77 8.10 -2.51
C PRO A 124 5.16 6.96 -3.44
N HIS A 125 4.26 6.61 -4.37
CA HIS A 125 4.51 5.59 -5.41
C HIS A 125 5.89 5.80 -6.07
N GLY A 126 6.69 4.74 -6.12
CA GLY A 126 7.99 4.71 -6.80
C GLY A 126 9.21 5.10 -5.97
N ASN A 127 9.08 5.41 -4.69
CA ASN A 127 10.24 5.54 -3.81
C ASN A 127 11.08 4.25 -3.86
N THR A 128 12.41 4.33 -3.92
CA THR A 128 13.26 3.14 -4.05
C THR A 128 13.64 2.50 -2.71
N GLY A 129 13.35 3.17 -1.58
CA GLY A 129 13.53 2.58 -0.25
C GLY A 129 14.87 2.85 0.43
N GLY A 130 15.92 3.24 -0.31
CA GLY A 130 17.24 3.51 0.25
C GLY A 130 17.27 4.67 1.26
N ALA A 131 18.18 4.59 2.25
CA ALA A 131 18.26 5.58 3.33
C ALA A 131 18.73 6.98 2.85
N ASN A 132 19.40 7.04 1.70
CA ASN A 132 19.80 8.28 1.03
C ASN A 132 18.63 9.02 0.33
N ILE A 133 17.46 8.41 0.23
CA ILE A 133 16.26 9.01 -0.34
C ILE A 133 15.30 9.38 0.78
N SER A 134 14.70 10.58 0.71
CA SER A 134 13.64 10.95 1.66
C SER A 134 12.44 10.00 1.52
N PRO A 135 11.83 9.53 2.63
CA PRO A 135 10.67 8.63 2.60
C PRO A 135 9.42 9.25 1.94
N PHE A 136 9.38 10.60 1.83
CA PHE A 136 8.29 11.33 1.18
C PHE A 136 8.63 11.76 -0.27
N LYS A 137 9.82 11.39 -0.77
CA LYS A 137 10.21 11.67 -2.16
C LYS A 137 9.44 10.76 -3.12
N ARG A 138 8.74 11.36 -4.09
CA ARG A 138 8.22 10.66 -5.28
C ARG A 138 9.32 10.50 -6.30
N LEU A 139 9.41 9.32 -6.90
CA LEU A 139 10.33 9.02 -7.99
C LEU A 139 9.53 8.36 -9.13
N PRO A 140 9.94 8.55 -10.40
CA PRO A 140 9.30 7.85 -11.50
C PRO A 140 9.51 6.35 -11.37
N VAL A 141 8.43 5.58 -11.52
CA VAL A 141 8.50 4.12 -11.63
C VAL A 141 8.89 3.76 -13.05
N SER A 142 9.79 2.78 -13.21
CA SER A 142 10.16 2.32 -14.54
C SER A 142 8.93 1.71 -15.26
N PRO A 143 8.79 1.89 -16.58
CA PRO A 143 7.65 1.35 -17.33
C PRO A 143 7.50 -0.18 -17.24
N GLU A 144 8.58 -0.89 -16.92
CA GLU A 144 8.57 -2.34 -16.71
C GLU A 144 7.93 -2.70 -15.36
N LEU A 145 8.36 -2.07 -14.25
CA LEU A 145 7.77 -2.29 -12.94
C LEU A 145 6.30 -1.84 -12.88
N GLU A 146 5.95 -0.74 -13.55
CA GLU A 146 4.56 -0.26 -13.59
C GLU A 146 3.65 -1.30 -14.25
N ARG A 147 4.08 -1.94 -15.34
CA ARG A 147 3.32 -3.01 -16.01
C ARG A 147 3.06 -4.19 -15.07
N VAL A 148 4.06 -4.60 -14.30
CA VAL A 148 3.92 -5.67 -13.30
C VAL A 148 2.90 -5.30 -12.22
N ILE A 149 2.99 -4.08 -11.68
CA ILE A 149 2.08 -3.58 -10.65
C ILE A 149 0.64 -3.52 -11.18
N GLN A 150 0.44 -3.03 -12.41
CA GLN A 150 -0.89 -2.96 -13.00
C GLN A 150 -1.47 -4.34 -13.29
N SER A 151 -0.69 -5.28 -13.82
CA SER A 151 -1.13 -6.68 -14.02
C SER A 151 -1.62 -7.30 -12.70
N ALA A 152 -0.85 -7.12 -11.62
CA ALA A 152 -1.22 -7.64 -10.30
C ALA A 152 -2.48 -6.99 -9.71
N ARG A 153 -2.87 -5.80 -10.17
CA ARG A 153 -4.12 -5.12 -9.78
C ARG A 153 -5.33 -5.57 -10.63
N THR A 154 -5.14 -5.79 -11.93
CA THR A 154 -6.25 -6.04 -12.86
C THR A 154 -6.70 -7.50 -12.93
N ASP A 155 -5.86 -8.46 -12.58
CA ASP A 155 -6.21 -9.89 -12.58
C ASP A 155 -7.21 -10.22 -11.47
N ARG A 156 -8.49 -9.93 -11.73
CA ARG A 156 -9.65 -10.41 -10.96
C ARG A 156 -9.96 -11.83 -11.42
N SER A 157 -9.39 -12.82 -10.74
CA SER A 157 -9.81 -14.22 -10.84
C SER A 157 -11.14 -14.43 -10.13
#